data_AF-A0A8T4RDY7-F1
#
_entry.id   AF-A0A8T4RDY7-F1
#
_cell.length_a   1.000
_cell.length_b   1.000
_cell.length_c   1.000
_cell.angle_alpha   90.00
_cell.angle_beta   90.00
_cell.angle_gamma   90.00
#
_symmetry.space_group_name_H-M   'P 1'
#
loop_
_entity.id
_entity.type
_entity.pdbx_description
1 polymer ?
#
loop_
_entity_poly.entity_id
_entity_poly.type
_entity_poly.pdbx_seq_one_letter_code
_entity_poly.pdbx_strand_id
1 'polypeptide(L)'
;MNRKADANMWWIIIGMAMALLVMILLLIMFREQKGKAELGLFDCESKGGSCDPECPDGYRRSLTFQCPAEENQGAGAAKEICCFAEE
;
A
#
# COMPACT_ATOMS: atom_id res chain seq x y z
N MET A 1 -29.30 -50.44 -6.82
CA MET A 1 -28.67 -49.74 -5.69
C MET A 1 -28.00 -48.49 -6.23
N ASN A 2 -28.57 -47.31 -5.97
CA ASN A 2 -28.17 -46.05 -6.58
C ASN A 2 -26.94 -45.44 -5.86
N ARG A 3 -25.76 -45.50 -6.49
CA ARG A 3 -24.58 -44.70 -6.13
C ARG A 3 -24.81 -43.24 -6.57
N LYS A 4 -25.61 -42.49 -5.81
CA LYS A 4 -25.81 -41.03 -6.04
C LYS A 4 -25.29 -40.18 -4.87
N ALA A 5 -24.76 -40.80 -3.83
CA ALA A 5 -24.23 -40.09 -2.66
C ALA A 5 -22.79 -39.58 -2.85
N ASP A 6 -21.95 -40.29 -3.62
CA ASP A 6 -20.52 -39.94 -3.77
C ASP A 6 -20.27 -38.69 -4.63
N ALA A 7 -21.10 -38.46 -5.66
CA ALA A 7 -20.89 -37.33 -6.57
C ALA A 7 -20.99 -35.98 -5.85
N ASN A 8 -21.93 -35.84 -4.92
CA ASN A 8 -22.13 -34.60 -4.18
C ASN A 8 -20.97 -34.29 -3.24
N MET A 9 -20.29 -35.32 -2.72
CA MET A 9 -19.17 -35.14 -1.80
C MET A 9 -17.95 -34.53 -2.51
N TRP A 10 -17.68 -34.93 -3.75
CA TRP A 10 -16.54 -34.42 -4.53
C TRP A 10 -16.70 -32.94 -4.94
N TRP A 11 -17.92 -32.53 -5.31
CA TRP A 11 -18.21 -31.14 -5.65
C TRP A 11 -18.05 -30.18 -4.47
N ILE A 12 -18.38 -30.61 -3.25
CA ILE A 12 -18.20 -29.81 -2.03
C ILE A 12 -16.72 -29.54 -1.76
N ILE A 13 -15.87 -30.56 -1.96
CA ILE A 13 -14.41 -30.44 -1.77
C ILE A 13 -13.83 -29.42 -2.75
N ILE A 14 -14.24 -29.48 -4.01
CA ILE A 14 -13.80 -28.53 -5.04
C ILE A 14 -14.26 -27.11 -4.70
N GLY A 15 -15.49 -26.95 -4.20
CA GLY A 15 -16.01 -25.66 -3.77
C GLY A 15 -15.17 -25.03 -2.65
N MET A 16 -14.80 -25.82 -1.63
CA MET A 16 -13.92 -25.35 -0.56
C MET A 16 -12.52 -24.98 -1.07
N ALA A 17 -11.93 -25.83 -1.93
CA ALA A 17 -10.60 -25.57 -2.49
C ALA A 17 -10.58 -24.26 -3.30
N MET A 18 -11.59 -24.01 -4.13
CA MET A 18 -11.70 -22.78 -4.90
C MET A 18 -11.90 -21.54 -4.03
N ALA A 19 -12.76 -21.62 -2.99
CA ALA A 19 -12.97 -20.51 -2.08
C ALA A 19 -11.67 -20.13 -1.34
N LEU A 20 -10.92 -21.14 -0.88
CA LEU A 20 -9.65 -20.94 -0.17
C LEU A 20 -8.58 -20.35 -1.12
N LEU A 21 -8.54 -20.81 -2.37
CA LEU A 21 -7.65 -20.27 -3.40
C LEU A 21 -7.95 -18.80 -3.71
N VAL A 22 -9.22 -18.44 -3.91
CA VAL A 22 -9.62 -17.04 -4.14
C VAL A 22 -9.25 -16.16 -2.95
N MET A 23 -9.45 -16.64 -1.72
CA MET A 23 -9.08 -15.90 -0.52
C MET A 23 -7.57 -15.61 -0.45
N ILE A 24 -6.73 -16.60 -0.78
CA ILE A 24 -5.27 -16.42 -0.86
C ILE A 24 -4.90 -15.39 -1.93
N LEU A 25 -5.50 -15.46 -3.14
CA LEU A 25 -5.21 -14.50 -4.21
C LEU A 25 -5.57 -13.07 -3.81
N LEU A 26 -6.71 -12.87 -3.15
CA LEU A 26 -7.12 -11.57 -2.63
C LEU A 26 -6.13 -11.06 -1.56
N LEU A 27 -5.65 -11.93 -0.66
CA LEU A 27 -4.65 -11.54 0.33
C LEU A 27 -3.33 -11.13 -0.30
N ILE A 28 -2.89 -11.80 -1.36
CA ILE A 28 -1.66 -11.45 -2.09
C ILE A 28 -1.83 -10.09 -2.76
N MET A 29 -2.92 -9.88 -3.50
CA MET A 29 -3.22 -8.59 -4.14
C MET A 29 -3.32 -7.45 -3.11
N PHE A 30 -3.99 -7.68 -1.98
CA PHE A 30 -4.06 -6.68 -0.92
C PHE A 30 -2.72 -6.42 -0.25
N ARG A 31 -1.82 -7.41 -0.15
CA ARG A 31 -0.47 -7.17 0.39
C ARG A 31 0.35 -6.28 -0.54
N GLU A 32 0.31 -6.52 -1.84
CA GLU A 32 1.01 -5.71 -2.83
C GLU A 32 0.47 -4.27 -2.88
N GLN A 33 -0.84 -4.10 -2.72
CA GLN A 33 -1.45 -2.77 -2.71
C GLN A 33 -1.33 -2.06 -1.36
N LYS A 34 -1.39 -2.76 -0.22
CA LYS A 34 -1.22 -2.13 1.11
C LYS A 34 0.14 -1.48 1.26
N GLY A 35 1.22 -2.11 0.78
CA GLY A 35 2.54 -1.48 0.78
C GLY A 35 2.56 -0.14 0.03
N LYS A 36 1.86 -0.05 -1.12
CA LYS A 36 1.77 1.18 -1.92
C LYS A 36 0.76 2.20 -1.37
N ALA A 37 -0.34 1.74 -0.78
CA ALA A 37 -1.37 2.59 -0.21
C ALA A 37 -0.92 3.21 1.12
N GLU A 38 -0.16 2.48 1.93
CA GLU A 38 0.49 3.03 3.13
C GLU A 38 1.49 4.11 2.73
N LEU A 39 2.28 3.89 1.68
CA LEU A 39 3.15 4.94 1.11
C LEU A 39 2.35 6.17 0.65
N GLY A 40 1.26 5.98 -0.10
CA GLY A 40 0.44 7.09 -0.61
C GLY A 40 -0.33 7.87 0.46
N LEU A 41 -0.71 7.26 1.58
CA LEU A 41 -1.41 7.97 2.68
C LEU A 41 -0.49 8.88 3.49
N PHE A 42 0.80 8.54 3.55
CA PHE A 42 1.82 9.34 4.23
C PHE A 42 2.61 10.25 3.27
N ASP A 43 2.24 10.26 1.99
CA ASP A 43 2.90 11.04 0.97
C ASP A 43 2.60 12.54 1.16
N CYS A 44 3.66 13.34 1.21
CA CYS A 44 3.57 14.79 1.41
C CYS A 44 2.77 15.48 0.30
N GLU A 45 2.98 15.07 -0.95
CA GLU A 45 2.37 15.67 -2.14
C GLU A 45 0.88 15.37 -2.20
N SER A 46 0.48 14.16 -1.79
CA SER A 46 -0.93 13.75 -1.66
C SER A 46 -1.73 14.57 -0.63
N LYS A 47 -1.04 15.28 0.28
CA LYS A 47 -1.65 16.17 1.29
C LYS A 47 -1.57 17.65 0.91
N GLY A 48 -1.05 17.98 -0.27
CA GLY A 48 -0.86 19.36 -0.72
C GLY A 48 0.39 20.03 -0.16
N GLY A 49 1.33 19.25 0.38
CA GLY A 49 2.67 19.71 0.74
C GLY A 49 3.66 19.54 -0.41
N SER A 50 4.83 20.16 -0.28
CA SER A 50 5.97 20.00 -1.18
C SER A 50 7.14 19.39 -0.44
N CYS A 51 7.90 18.54 -1.13
CA CYS A 51 9.10 17.92 -0.61
C CYS A 51 10.30 18.78 -0.98
N ASP A 52 10.90 19.40 0.03
CA ASP A 52 12.06 20.26 -0.13
C ASP A 52 13.11 19.92 0.93
N PRO A 53 14.41 20.11 0.64
CA PRO A 53 15.47 19.93 1.63
C PRO A 53 15.38 20.95 2.78
N GLU A 54 14.81 22.11 2.52
CA GLU A 54 14.55 23.16 3.50
C GLU A 54 13.24 23.89 3.14
N CYS A 55 12.32 24.00 4.10
CA CYS A 55 11.08 24.73 3.85
C CYS A 55 11.36 26.23 3.69
N PRO A 56 10.86 26.87 2.61
CA PRO A 56 10.99 28.31 2.42
C PRO A 56 10.24 29.10 3.51
N ASP A 57 10.60 30.37 3.67
CA ASP A 57 9.93 31.28 4.61
C ASP A 57 8.42 31.33 4.32
N GLY A 58 7.60 31.15 5.36
CA GLY A 58 6.13 31.04 5.24
C GLY A 58 5.61 29.61 5.02
N TYR A 59 6.45 28.59 5.20
CA TYR A 59 6.03 27.18 5.15
C TYR A 59 6.26 26.48 6.49
N ARG A 60 5.34 25.59 6.88
CA ARG A 60 5.47 24.73 8.07
C ARG A 60 6.07 23.38 7.72
N ARG A 61 7.03 22.95 8.53
CA ARG A 61 7.60 21.59 8.48
C ARG A 61 6.66 20.58 9.13
N SER A 62 6.42 19.47 8.45
CA SER A 62 5.77 18.29 9.02
C SER A 62 6.70 17.08 8.92
N LEU A 63 6.86 16.39 10.05
CA LEU A 63 7.63 15.13 10.15
C LEU A 63 6.72 13.90 10.07
N THR A 64 5.41 14.10 10.03
CA THR A 64 4.42 13.02 9.98
C THR A 64 4.29 12.43 8.59
N PHE A 65 4.58 13.23 7.55
CA PHE A 65 4.53 12.82 6.16
C PHE A 65 5.93 12.56 5.64
N GLN A 66 6.06 11.55 4.79
CA GLN A 66 7.32 11.14 4.20
C GLN A 66 7.35 11.62 2.76
N CYS A 67 8.51 12.13 2.35
CA CYS A 67 8.83 12.33 0.96
C CYS A 67 9.27 10.99 0.37
N PRO A 68 8.79 10.61 -0.83
CA PRO A 68 9.26 9.40 -1.47
C PRO A 68 10.77 9.52 -1.63
N ALA A 69 11.52 8.58 -1.05
CA ALA A 69 12.95 8.50 -1.30
C ALA A 69 13.11 8.10 -2.77
N GLU A 70 13.38 9.07 -3.64
CA GLU A 70 13.68 8.75 -5.02
C GLU A 70 14.89 7.81 -5.04
N GLU A 71 14.73 6.64 -5.65
CA GLU A 71 15.71 5.54 -5.74
C GLU A 71 17.05 5.94 -6.41
N ASN A 72 17.20 7.22 -6.81
CA ASN A 72 18.45 7.81 -7.27
C ASN A 72 19.26 8.54 -6.18
N GLN A 73 18.81 8.51 -4.92
CA GLN A 73 19.52 9.15 -3.82
C GLN A 73 20.46 8.15 -3.12
N GLY A 74 21.63 7.94 -3.71
CA GLY A 74 22.70 7.15 -3.12
C GLY A 74 23.17 7.73 -1.78
N ALA A 75 23.04 6.95 -0.70
CA ALA A 75 23.79 6.92 0.57
C ALA A 75 24.25 8.25 1.26
N GLY A 76 23.79 9.42 0.83
CA GLY A 76 24.24 10.72 1.31
C GLY A 76 23.36 11.91 0.89
N ALA A 77 22.14 11.66 0.40
CA ALA A 77 21.21 12.73 0.06
C ALA A 77 20.59 13.35 1.33
N ALA A 78 20.51 14.67 1.34
CA ALA A 78 19.83 15.42 2.39
C ALA A 78 18.39 14.91 2.52
N LYS A 79 17.98 14.56 3.74
CA LYS A 79 16.64 14.06 4.03
C LYS A 79 15.62 15.15 3.71
N GLU A 80 14.91 15.01 2.60
CA GLU A 80 13.82 15.93 2.21
C GLU A 80 12.73 15.92 3.29
N ILE A 81 12.22 17.11 3.61
CA ILE A 81 11.23 17.34 4.65
C ILE A 81 9.94 17.81 3.98
N CYS A 82 8.80 17.41 4.54
CA CYS A 82 7.50 17.83 4.00
C CYS A 82 7.16 19.26 4.46
N CYS A 83 6.89 20.15 3.50
CA CYS A 83 6.62 21.56 3.70
C CYS A 83 5.19 21.90 3.28
N PHE A 84 4.44 22.57 4.15
CA PHE A 84 3.08 23.06 3.87
C PHE A 84 3.07 24.58 3.79
N ALA A 85 2.41 25.16 2.79
CA ALA A 85 2.20 26.60 2.75
C ALA A 85 1.41 27.05 4.00
N GLU A 86 1.93 28.04 4.71
CA GLU A 86 1.20 28.68 5.81
C GLU A 86 0.23 29.69 5.20
N GLU A 87 -1.08 29.40 5.29
CA GLU A 87 -2.17 30.31 4.88
C GLU A 87 -2.35 31.48 5.84
#